data_AF-A0A958J6W2-F1
#
_entry.id   AF-A0A958J6W2-F1
#
_cell.length_a   1.000
_cell.length_b   1.000
_cell.length_c   1.000
_cell.angle_alpha   90.00
_cell.angle_beta   90.00
_cell.angle_gamma   90.00
#
_symmetry.space_group_name_H-M   'P 1'
#
loop_
_entity.id
_entity.type
_entity.pdbx_description
1 polymer ?
#
loop_
_entity_poly.entity_id
_entity_poly.type
_entity_poly.pdbx_seq_one_letter_code
_entity_poly.pdbx_strand_id
1 'polypeptide(L)'
;KRSVPVLEDLVEQGEGAVEAGGMDYYDYQDSHIMQLIFNMNQYAKIALNQYKLTLQLAVDNNINNDARLTTEQRMFNFGYDAGLLLADLSKLPAQKSELYLDKFDSTRNENYQLGSTFFDDQNFELNEYAHAVYAFSYDISKEFSIENIWTQLTLAQLVQIEPATYLEDLPKKEVAVVSDSSWVGTTRYSSGWNQKAFAAGGWDQVVEVPVPNTLRFGGFDSLQVAPPAIWVRRVVLDAASSGGVNPLEMNDLTLTDSLSENTDDLGADSLLASLEAGAEPDTLEAFFRKQFNLSSKPIDGWIAIAGDKSYRLYINDVYITGKESGPFEQVEKISFATFADFIREGDNVIAVSLKDFDGPPRYGLRMHLDLKLLPGEISETIESIRSKMDQDRVDPQILKKSTILNKNRIVE
;
A
#
# COMPACT_ATOMS: atom_id res chain seq x y z
N LYS A 1 -39.22 2.48 -18.41
CA LYS A 1 -39.87 2.29 -17.08
C LYS A 1 -41.12 1.38 -17.10
N ARG A 2 -41.43 0.65 -18.19
CA ARG A 2 -42.62 -0.23 -18.26
C ARG A 2 -42.35 -1.66 -18.76
N SER A 3 -41.12 -2.07 -19.05
CA SER A 3 -40.85 -3.37 -19.67
C SER A 3 -40.95 -4.56 -18.70
N VAL A 4 -40.33 -4.46 -17.52
CA VAL A 4 -40.35 -5.54 -16.52
C VAL A 4 -41.77 -5.87 -16.03
N PRO A 5 -42.64 -4.89 -15.73
CA PRO A 5 -44.03 -5.18 -15.36
C PRO A 5 -44.82 -5.94 -16.42
N VAL A 6 -44.53 -5.71 -17.71
CA VAL A 6 -45.25 -6.39 -18.81
C VAL A 6 -44.85 -7.86 -18.89
N LEU A 7 -43.55 -8.19 -18.78
CA LEU A 7 -43.12 -9.59 -18.76
C LEU A 7 -43.69 -10.31 -17.53
N GLU A 8 -43.67 -9.69 -16.35
CA GLU A 8 -44.26 -10.27 -15.15
C GLU A 8 -45.75 -10.57 -15.35
N ASP A 9 -46.51 -9.62 -15.88
CA ASP A 9 -47.94 -9.80 -16.16
C ASP A 9 -48.19 -10.94 -17.17
N LEU A 10 -47.36 -11.07 -18.21
CA LEU A 10 -47.47 -12.16 -19.19
C LEU A 10 -47.17 -13.52 -18.56
N VAL A 11 -46.16 -13.62 -17.71
CA VAL A 11 -45.85 -14.88 -17.00
C VAL A 11 -46.96 -15.25 -16.02
N GLU A 12 -47.55 -14.28 -15.33
CA GLU A 12 -48.68 -14.53 -14.40
C GLU A 12 -49.95 -14.98 -15.14
N GLN A 13 -50.21 -14.45 -16.33
CA GLN A 13 -51.37 -14.83 -17.15
C GLN A 13 -51.17 -16.19 -17.83
N GLY A 14 -49.92 -16.59 -18.07
CA GLY A 14 -49.54 -17.90 -18.58
C GLY A 14 -49.67 -18.07 -20.08
N GLU A 15 -49.71 -19.33 -20.52
CA GLU A 15 -49.66 -19.70 -21.93
C GLU A 15 -50.84 -19.13 -22.74
N GLY A 16 -50.53 -18.50 -23.88
CA GLY A 16 -51.51 -17.81 -24.73
C GLY A 16 -51.83 -16.37 -24.32
N ALA A 17 -51.26 -15.87 -23.23
CA ALA A 17 -51.29 -14.45 -22.90
C ALA A 17 -50.43 -13.66 -23.90
N VAL A 18 -50.99 -12.56 -24.41
CA VAL A 18 -50.28 -11.65 -25.31
C VAL A 18 -50.48 -10.22 -24.84
N GLU A 19 -49.44 -9.39 -24.99
CA GLU A 19 -49.55 -7.97 -24.70
C GLU A 19 -50.33 -7.23 -25.81
N ALA A 20 -50.55 -5.92 -25.64
CA ALA A 20 -51.35 -5.13 -26.59
C ALA A 20 -50.79 -5.13 -28.03
N GLY A 21 -49.48 -5.37 -28.20
CA GLY A 21 -48.82 -5.55 -29.49
C GLY A 21 -48.88 -6.97 -30.07
N GLY A 22 -49.50 -7.93 -29.37
CA GLY A 22 -49.64 -9.32 -29.82
C GLY A 22 -48.44 -10.22 -29.54
N MET A 23 -47.48 -9.77 -28.72
CA MET A 23 -46.32 -10.57 -28.32
C MET A 23 -46.63 -11.38 -27.06
N ASP A 24 -46.28 -12.66 -27.06
CA ASP A 24 -46.28 -13.49 -25.87
C ASP A 24 -45.02 -13.25 -25.01
N TYR A 25 -44.87 -13.99 -23.91
CA TYR A 25 -43.71 -13.83 -23.03
C TYR A 25 -42.38 -14.23 -23.67
N TYR A 26 -42.36 -15.17 -24.64
CA TYR A 26 -41.13 -15.58 -25.34
C TYR A 26 -40.68 -14.45 -26.27
N ASP A 27 -41.60 -13.97 -27.10
CA ASP A 27 -41.33 -12.88 -28.04
C ASP A 27 -40.91 -11.61 -27.30
N TYR A 28 -41.59 -11.31 -26.18
CA TYR A 28 -41.28 -10.11 -25.38
C TYR A 28 -39.92 -10.21 -24.69
N GLN A 29 -39.59 -11.36 -24.13
CA GLN A 29 -38.28 -11.61 -23.52
C GLN A 29 -37.17 -11.42 -24.56
N ASP A 30 -37.22 -12.17 -25.65
CA ASP A 30 -36.12 -12.24 -26.62
C ASP A 30 -36.03 -10.97 -27.47
N SER A 31 -37.14 -10.56 -28.08
CA SER A 31 -37.14 -9.46 -29.06
C SER A 31 -37.08 -8.08 -28.44
N HIS A 32 -37.51 -7.93 -27.19
CA HIS A 32 -37.53 -6.62 -26.52
C HIS A 32 -36.53 -6.52 -25.38
N ILE A 33 -36.63 -7.39 -24.38
CA ILE A 33 -35.81 -7.24 -23.17
C ILE A 33 -34.35 -7.59 -23.47
N MET A 34 -34.09 -8.79 -24.01
CA MET A 34 -32.73 -9.22 -24.31
C MET A 34 -32.09 -8.35 -25.39
N GLN A 35 -32.85 -7.97 -26.43
CA GLN A 35 -32.36 -7.01 -27.43
C GLN A 35 -32.02 -5.64 -26.82
N LEU A 36 -32.78 -5.15 -25.84
CA LEU A 36 -32.47 -3.91 -25.14
C LEU A 36 -31.18 -4.06 -24.33
N ILE A 37 -31.03 -5.14 -23.56
CA ILE A 37 -29.82 -5.44 -22.77
C ILE A 37 -28.59 -5.50 -23.69
N PHE A 38 -28.70 -6.20 -24.83
CA PHE A 38 -27.67 -6.23 -25.85
C PHE A 38 -27.33 -4.83 -26.39
N ASN A 39 -28.34 -4.05 -26.74
CA ASN A 39 -28.13 -2.68 -27.26
C ASN A 39 -27.45 -1.77 -26.24
N MET A 40 -27.70 -1.93 -24.95
CA MET A 40 -27.03 -1.16 -23.90
C MET A 40 -25.51 -1.38 -23.92
N ASN A 41 -25.06 -2.64 -24.03
CA ASN A 41 -23.66 -2.97 -24.18
C ASN A 41 -23.06 -2.39 -25.47
N GLN A 42 -23.77 -2.54 -26.60
CA GLN A 42 -23.32 -2.00 -27.89
C GLN A 42 -23.15 -0.48 -27.84
N TYR A 43 -24.11 0.24 -27.27
CA TYR A 43 -24.01 1.69 -27.15
C TYR A 43 -22.87 2.13 -26.25
N ALA A 44 -22.63 1.42 -25.13
CA ALA A 44 -21.48 1.69 -24.27
C ALA A 44 -20.15 1.50 -25.01
N LYS A 45 -19.99 0.37 -25.73
CA LYS A 45 -18.78 0.08 -26.51
C LYS A 45 -18.59 1.05 -27.67
N ILE A 46 -19.64 1.42 -28.39
CA ILE A 46 -19.58 2.42 -29.47
C ILE A 46 -19.10 3.76 -28.90
N ALA A 47 -19.69 4.23 -27.79
CA ALA A 47 -19.31 5.48 -27.17
C ALA A 47 -17.84 5.47 -26.72
N LEU A 48 -17.39 4.40 -26.03
CA LEU A 48 -15.99 4.23 -25.64
C LEU A 48 -15.05 4.19 -26.85
N ASN A 49 -15.45 3.55 -27.95
CA ASN A 49 -14.65 3.53 -29.17
C ASN A 49 -14.55 4.91 -29.83
N GLN A 50 -15.60 5.73 -29.79
CA GLN A 50 -15.52 7.11 -30.29
C GLN A 50 -14.56 7.97 -29.46
N TYR A 51 -14.57 7.80 -28.13
CA TYR A 51 -13.56 8.42 -27.27
C TYR A 51 -12.15 7.92 -27.60
N LYS A 52 -11.96 6.60 -27.74
CA LYS A 52 -10.69 5.99 -28.13
C LYS A 52 -10.14 6.59 -29.42
N LEU A 53 -10.96 6.67 -30.47
CA LEU A 53 -10.58 7.28 -31.75
C LEU A 53 -10.18 8.75 -31.60
N THR A 54 -10.87 9.49 -30.72
CA THR A 54 -10.53 10.89 -30.41
C THR A 54 -9.17 10.99 -29.72
N LEU A 55 -8.87 10.10 -28.78
CA LEU A 55 -7.56 10.03 -28.13
C LEU A 55 -6.45 9.65 -29.10
N GLN A 56 -6.70 8.69 -30.00
CA GLN A 56 -5.75 8.33 -31.04
C GLN A 56 -5.41 9.52 -31.94
N LEU A 57 -6.44 10.26 -32.40
CA LEU A 57 -6.22 11.48 -33.18
C LEU A 57 -5.42 12.52 -32.40
N ALA A 58 -5.64 12.66 -31.09
CA ALA A 58 -4.87 13.57 -30.25
C ALA A 58 -3.40 13.16 -30.18
N VAL A 59 -3.12 11.86 -30.00
CA VAL A 59 -1.74 11.31 -29.98
C VAL A 59 -1.06 11.52 -31.33
N ASP A 60 -1.71 11.14 -32.43
CA ASP A 60 -1.17 11.25 -33.79
C ASP A 60 -0.79 12.69 -34.16
N ASN A 61 -1.52 13.67 -33.60
CA ASN A 61 -1.31 15.09 -33.83
C ASN A 61 -0.53 15.80 -32.70
N ASN A 62 0.06 15.06 -31.75
CA ASN A 62 0.82 15.59 -30.60
C ASN A 62 0.05 16.62 -29.75
N ILE A 63 -1.25 16.43 -29.59
CA ILE A 63 -2.12 17.31 -28.79
C ILE A 63 -2.02 16.92 -27.32
N ASN A 64 -1.33 17.74 -26.53
CA ASN A 64 -1.12 17.53 -25.08
C ASN A 64 -1.77 18.62 -24.22
N ASN A 65 -2.92 19.14 -24.64
CA ASN A 65 -3.63 20.20 -23.92
C ASN A 65 -4.74 19.67 -23.00
N ASP A 66 -5.37 20.57 -22.25
CA ASP A 66 -6.46 20.26 -21.31
C ASP A 66 -7.66 19.53 -21.95
N ALA A 67 -7.88 19.71 -23.26
CA ALA A 67 -8.97 19.03 -23.95
C ALA A 67 -8.72 17.53 -24.05
N ARG A 68 -7.45 17.10 -24.23
CA ARG A 68 -7.07 15.68 -24.17
C ARG A 68 -7.37 15.12 -22.78
N LEU A 69 -6.84 15.75 -21.72
CA LEU A 69 -7.06 15.31 -20.33
C LEU A 69 -8.55 15.22 -19.97
N THR A 70 -9.34 16.22 -20.38
CA THR A 70 -10.80 16.21 -20.18
C THR A 70 -11.48 15.06 -20.92
N THR A 71 -11.01 14.73 -22.12
CA THR A 71 -11.53 13.61 -22.92
C THR A 71 -11.20 12.28 -22.27
N GLU A 72 -9.96 12.10 -21.79
CA GLU A 72 -9.55 10.93 -21.02
C GLU A 72 -10.45 10.74 -19.79
N GLN A 73 -10.59 11.76 -18.94
CA GLN A 73 -11.44 11.69 -17.75
C GLN A 73 -12.90 11.33 -18.09
N ARG A 74 -13.48 11.96 -19.12
CA ARG A 74 -14.87 11.69 -19.51
C ARG A 74 -15.06 10.27 -20.04
N MET A 75 -14.11 9.76 -20.81
CA MET A 75 -14.16 8.41 -21.34
C MET A 75 -14.19 7.37 -20.22
N PHE A 76 -13.25 7.45 -19.28
CA PHE A 76 -13.16 6.47 -18.20
C PHE A 76 -14.28 6.62 -17.18
N ASN A 77 -14.74 7.85 -16.90
CA ASN A 77 -15.95 8.07 -16.11
C ASN A 77 -17.16 7.40 -16.78
N PHE A 78 -17.36 7.62 -18.08
CA PHE A 78 -18.44 6.98 -18.81
C PHE A 78 -18.34 5.44 -18.78
N GLY A 79 -17.15 4.88 -18.99
CA GLY A 79 -16.93 3.43 -18.91
C GLY A 79 -17.29 2.87 -17.54
N TYR A 80 -16.86 3.55 -16.46
CA TYR A 80 -17.18 3.18 -15.10
C TYR A 80 -18.69 3.26 -14.81
N ASP A 81 -19.32 4.39 -15.11
CA ASP A 81 -20.75 4.63 -14.87
C ASP A 81 -21.63 3.68 -15.69
N ALA A 82 -21.26 3.38 -16.94
CA ALA A 82 -22.01 2.46 -17.79
C ALA A 82 -21.94 1.02 -17.26
N GLY A 83 -20.76 0.56 -16.86
CA GLY A 83 -20.61 -0.75 -16.21
C GLY A 83 -21.39 -0.82 -14.90
N LEU A 84 -21.35 0.24 -14.09
CA LEU A 84 -22.05 0.30 -12.81
C LEU A 84 -23.56 0.26 -13.01
N LEU A 85 -24.08 0.98 -14.01
CA LEU A 85 -25.50 0.94 -14.37
C LEU A 85 -25.95 -0.46 -14.78
N LEU A 86 -25.15 -1.18 -15.58
CA LEU A 86 -25.48 -2.56 -16.00
C LEU A 86 -25.49 -3.52 -14.80
N ALA A 87 -24.49 -3.43 -13.92
CA ALA A 87 -24.41 -4.22 -12.69
C ALA A 87 -25.52 -3.87 -11.69
N ASP A 88 -25.96 -2.60 -11.62
CA ASP A 88 -27.09 -2.22 -10.78
C ASP A 88 -28.42 -2.71 -11.36
N LEU A 89 -28.57 -2.72 -12.69
CA LEU A 89 -29.75 -3.25 -13.35
C LEU A 89 -29.90 -4.76 -13.20
N SER A 90 -28.80 -5.52 -13.08
CA SER A 90 -28.84 -6.98 -12.93
C SER A 90 -29.46 -7.43 -11.60
N LYS A 91 -29.41 -6.58 -10.57
CA LYS A 91 -29.97 -6.87 -9.23
C LYS A 91 -31.47 -7.13 -9.24
N LEU A 92 -32.24 -6.42 -10.09
CA LEU A 92 -33.69 -6.59 -10.12
C LEU A 92 -34.11 -7.93 -10.76
N PRO A 93 -33.61 -8.32 -11.95
CA PRO A 93 -33.81 -9.66 -12.47
C PRO A 93 -33.34 -10.76 -11.51
N ALA A 94 -32.21 -10.60 -10.83
CA ALA A 94 -31.77 -11.59 -9.82
C ALA A 94 -32.83 -11.82 -8.73
N GLN A 95 -33.36 -10.73 -8.14
CA GLN A 95 -34.43 -10.81 -7.14
C GLN A 95 -35.73 -11.42 -7.70
N LYS A 96 -36.03 -11.14 -8.97
CA LYS A 96 -37.23 -11.68 -9.63
C LYS A 96 -37.06 -13.16 -9.95
N SER A 97 -35.87 -13.60 -10.35
CA SER A 97 -35.59 -15.01 -10.57
C SER A 97 -35.86 -15.83 -9.31
N GLU A 98 -35.33 -15.39 -8.16
CA GLU A 98 -35.58 -16.03 -6.85
C GLU A 98 -37.08 -16.05 -6.50
N LEU A 99 -37.77 -14.92 -6.66
CA LEU A 99 -39.20 -14.82 -6.39
C LEU A 99 -40.03 -15.80 -7.23
N TYR A 100 -39.71 -15.94 -8.52
CA TYR A 100 -40.43 -16.82 -9.43
C TYR A 100 -40.09 -18.29 -9.18
N LEU A 101 -38.86 -18.60 -8.74
CA LEU A 101 -38.49 -19.93 -8.28
C LEU A 101 -39.29 -20.34 -7.04
N ASP A 102 -39.44 -19.46 -6.05
CA ASP A 102 -40.27 -19.70 -4.85
C ASP A 102 -41.76 -19.92 -5.21
N LYS A 103 -42.28 -19.15 -6.18
CA LYS A 103 -43.64 -19.36 -6.70
C LYS A 103 -43.79 -20.70 -7.40
N PHE A 104 -42.78 -21.13 -8.17
CA PHE A 104 -42.79 -22.45 -8.78
C PHE A 104 -42.79 -23.56 -7.73
N ASP A 105 -41.95 -23.47 -6.70
CA ASP A 105 -41.87 -24.50 -5.67
C ASP A 105 -43.17 -24.66 -4.87
N SER A 106 -43.89 -23.56 -4.67
CA SER A 106 -45.16 -23.54 -3.95
C SER A 106 -46.38 -23.94 -4.80
N THR A 107 -46.38 -23.65 -6.10
CA THR A 107 -47.56 -23.86 -6.97
C THR A 107 -47.40 -24.99 -7.98
N ARG A 108 -46.16 -25.38 -8.30
CA ARG A 108 -45.79 -26.27 -9.41
C ARG A 108 -46.28 -25.80 -10.79
N ASN A 109 -46.51 -24.50 -10.96
CA ASN A 109 -46.88 -23.90 -12.24
C ASN A 109 -45.62 -23.65 -13.09
N GLU A 110 -45.49 -24.36 -14.21
CA GLU A 110 -44.33 -24.30 -15.11
C GLU A 110 -44.04 -22.90 -15.66
N ASN A 111 -45.05 -22.03 -15.77
CA ASN A 111 -44.84 -20.63 -16.18
C ASN A 111 -43.91 -19.89 -15.21
N TYR A 112 -43.98 -20.19 -13.91
CA TYR A 112 -43.09 -19.56 -12.93
C TYR A 112 -41.66 -20.08 -13.01
N GLN A 113 -41.47 -21.37 -13.32
CA GLN A 113 -40.14 -21.90 -13.59
C GLN A 113 -39.52 -21.18 -14.80
N LEU A 114 -40.29 -21.02 -15.87
CA LEU A 114 -39.85 -20.33 -17.06
C LEU A 114 -39.55 -18.84 -16.81
N GLY A 115 -40.41 -18.16 -16.05
CA GLY A 115 -40.18 -16.78 -15.62
C GLY A 115 -38.88 -16.62 -14.83
N SER A 116 -38.57 -17.57 -13.93
CA SER A 116 -37.28 -17.59 -13.22
C SER A 116 -36.10 -17.69 -14.19
N THR A 117 -36.15 -18.59 -15.18
CA THR A 117 -35.13 -18.69 -16.22
C THR A 117 -34.94 -17.38 -16.99
N PHE A 118 -36.02 -16.73 -17.41
CA PHE A 118 -35.92 -15.45 -18.13
C PHE A 118 -35.22 -14.35 -17.33
N PHE A 119 -35.52 -14.26 -16.04
CA PHE A 119 -34.89 -13.27 -15.17
C PHE A 119 -33.44 -13.64 -14.82
N ASP A 120 -33.12 -14.94 -14.73
CA ASP A 120 -31.74 -15.41 -14.56
C ASP A 120 -30.88 -15.08 -15.79
N ASP A 121 -31.40 -15.32 -17.00
CA ASP A 121 -30.72 -14.97 -18.26
C ASP A 121 -30.47 -13.46 -18.35
N GLN A 122 -31.46 -12.63 -17.98
CA GLN A 122 -31.28 -11.17 -17.93
C GLN A 122 -30.20 -10.75 -16.94
N ASN A 123 -30.18 -11.34 -15.74
CA ASN A 123 -29.17 -11.07 -14.72
C ASN A 123 -27.77 -11.46 -15.22
N PHE A 124 -27.64 -12.66 -15.80
CA PHE A 124 -26.39 -13.15 -16.36
C PHE A 124 -25.85 -12.21 -17.44
N GLU A 125 -26.64 -11.90 -18.46
CA GLU A 125 -26.20 -11.04 -19.58
C GLU A 125 -25.87 -9.62 -19.12
N LEU A 126 -26.60 -9.05 -18.17
CA LEU A 126 -26.29 -7.73 -17.61
C LEU A 126 -24.95 -7.72 -16.88
N ASN A 127 -24.63 -8.77 -16.09
CA ASN A 127 -23.35 -8.88 -15.40
C ASN A 127 -22.19 -9.12 -16.38
N GLU A 128 -22.37 -10.00 -17.36
CA GLU A 128 -21.38 -10.23 -18.42
C GLU A 128 -21.10 -8.95 -19.22
N TYR A 129 -22.12 -8.15 -19.52
CA TYR A 129 -21.94 -6.89 -20.22
C TYR A 129 -21.34 -5.80 -19.34
N ALA A 130 -21.65 -5.75 -18.04
CA ALA A 130 -20.96 -4.87 -17.11
C ALA A 130 -19.45 -5.18 -17.10
N HIS A 131 -19.10 -6.46 -16.96
CA HIS A 131 -17.72 -6.94 -17.06
C HIS A 131 -17.06 -6.54 -18.39
N ALA A 132 -17.73 -6.80 -19.51
CA ALA A 132 -17.20 -6.48 -20.84
C ALA A 132 -16.96 -4.98 -21.06
N VAL A 133 -17.81 -4.11 -20.49
CA VAL A 133 -17.63 -2.65 -20.56
C VAL A 133 -16.45 -2.21 -19.70
N TYR A 134 -16.33 -2.73 -18.46
CA TYR A 134 -15.18 -2.45 -17.61
C TYR A 134 -13.87 -2.91 -18.25
N ALA A 135 -13.82 -4.14 -18.76
CA ALA A 135 -12.64 -4.71 -19.39
C ALA A 135 -12.22 -3.90 -20.62
N PHE A 136 -13.17 -3.55 -21.49
CA PHE A 136 -12.90 -2.73 -22.66
C PHE A 136 -12.38 -1.34 -22.30
N SER A 137 -12.98 -0.70 -21.29
CA SER A 137 -12.49 0.58 -20.78
C SER A 137 -11.09 0.45 -20.19
N TYR A 138 -10.79 -0.62 -19.45
CA TYR A 138 -9.48 -0.83 -18.86
C TYR A 138 -8.40 -1.15 -19.91
N ASP A 139 -8.71 -1.94 -20.93
CA ASP A 139 -7.78 -2.21 -22.03
C ASP A 139 -7.39 -0.93 -22.78
N ILE A 140 -8.32 0.01 -22.97
CA ILE A 140 -7.99 1.34 -23.51
C ILE A 140 -7.03 2.09 -22.57
N SER A 141 -7.20 2.03 -21.25
CA SER A 141 -6.24 2.66 -20.33
C SER A 141 -4.82 2.10 -20.46
N LYS A 142 -4.70 0.78 -20.63
CA LYS A 142 -3.39 0.13 -20.87
C LYS A 142 -2.78 0.54 -22.20
N GLU A 143 -3.57 0.56 -23.28
CA GLU A 143 -3.12 0.96 -24.62
C GLU A 143 -2.56 2.38 -24.65
N PHE A 144 -3.19 3.32 -23.95
CA PHE A 144 -2.76 4.72 -23.91
C PHE A 144 -1.89 5.07 -22.69
N SER A 145 -1.58 4.10 -21.81
CA SER A 145 -0.86 4.31 -20.54
C SER A 145 -1.49 5.43 -19.70
N ILE A 146 -2.82 5.46 -19.63
CA ILE A 146 -3.55 6.49 -18.87
C ILE A 146 -3.86 5.95 -17.47
N GLU A 147 -3.36 6.65 -16.46
CA GLU A 147 -3.69 6.38 -15.07
C GLU A 147 -4.49 7.56 -14.51
N ASN A 148 -5.72 7.30 -14.07
CA ASN A 148 -6.52 8.26 -13.32
C ASN A 148 -7.46 7.54 -12.35
N ILE A 149 -8.20 8.33 -11.58
CA ILE A 149 -9.14 7.83 -10.58
C ILE A 149 -10.14 6.83 -11.19
N TRP A 150 -10.70 7.13 -12.36
CA TRP A 150 -11.71 6.27 -12.99
C TRP A 150 -11.11 4.96 -13.51
N THR A 151 -9.87 4.96 -14.01
CA THR A 151 -9.20 3.72 -14.41
C THR A 151 -8.95 2.82 -13.20
N GLN A 152 -8.57 3.40 -12.06
CA GLN A 152 -8.41 2.67 -10.80
C GLN A 152 -9.74 2.13 -10.26
N LEU A 153 -10.84 2.89 -10.35
CA LEU A 153 -12.18 2.42 -9.95
C LEU A 153 -12.68 1.29 -10.86
N THR A 154 -12.46 1.39 -12.17
CA THR A 154 -12.77 0.32 -13.13
C THR A 154 -11.95 -0.93 -12.83
N LEU A 155 -10.64 -0.79 -12.61
CA LEU A 155 -9.78 -1.91 -12.23
C LEU A 155 -10.22 -2.57 -10.92
N ALA A 156 -10.60 -1.78 -9.93
CA ALA A 156 -11.15 -2.29 -8.68
C ALA A 156 -12.41 -3.14 -8.88
N GLN A 157 -13.33 -2.75 -9.79
CA GLN A 157 -14.50 -3.56 -10.15
C GLN A 157 -14.09 -4.85 -10.88
N LEU A 158 -13.13 -4.77 -11.81
CA LEU A 158 -12.61 -5.94 -12.51
C LEU A 158 -11.97 -6.96 -11.56
N VAL A 159 -11.24 -6.51 -10.55
CA VAL A 159 -10.67 -7.40 -9.53
C VAL A 159 -11.75 -8.05 -8.68
N GLN A 160 -12.87 -7.37 -8.41
CA GLN A 160 -14.00 -7.98 -7.69
C GLN A 160 -14.68 -9.09 -8.52
N ILE A 161 -14.76 -8.92 -9.84
CA ILE A 161 -15.39 -9.87 -10.76
C ILE A 161 -14.45 -11.03 -11.09
N GLU A 162 -13.21 -10.74 -11.48
CA GLU A 162 -12.22 -11.71 -11.95
C GLU A 162 -10.82 -11.44 -11.35
N PRO A 163 -10.60 -11.76 -10.05
CA PRO A 163 -9.35 -11.44 -9.36
C PRO A 163 -8.11 -12.07 -10.01
N ALA A 164 -8.24 -13.29 -10.55
CA ALA A 164 -7.11 -14.03 -11.12
C ALA A 164 -6.44 -13.30 -12.29
N THR A 165 -7.20 -12.48 -13.02
CA THR A 165 -6.73 -11.78 -14.22
C THR A 165 -6.21 -10.38 -13.88
N TYR A 166 -6.84 -9.67 -12.94
CA TYR A 166 -6.62 -8.23 -12.74
C TYR A 166 -5.90 -7.85 -11.43
N LEU A 167 -5.70 -8.79 -10.50
CA LEU A 167 -5.13 -8.46 -9.18
C LEU A 167 -3.70 -7.92 -9.26
N GLU A 168 -2.90 -8.40 -10.22
CA GLU A 168 -1.50 -7.98 -10.39
C GLU A 168 -1.36 -6.53 -10.85
N ASP A 169 -2.39 -6.01 -11.52
CA ASP A 169 -2.44 -4.67 -12.09
C ASP A 169 -2.80 -3.60 -11.04
N LEU A 170 -3.27 -4.00 -9.84
CA LEU A 170 -3.61 -3.03 -8.79
C LEU A 170 -2.39 -2.22 -8.34
N PRO A 171 -2.55 -0.90 -8.11
CA PRO A 171 -1.50 -0.09 -7.52
C PRO A 171 -1.04 -0.69 -6.19
N LYS A 172 0.22 -1.11 -6.15
CA LYS A 172 0.83 -1.70 -4.95
C LYS A 172 1.18 -0.58 -3.99
N LYS A 173 0.85 -0.75 -2.71
CA LYS A 173 1.27 0.19 -1.67
C LYS A 173 2.69 -0.17 -1.26
N GLU A 174 3.61 0.77 -1.41
CA GLU A 174 4.99 0.61 -0.98
C GLU A 174 5.13 1.03 0.49
N VAL A 175 5.79 0.18 1.29
CA VAL A 175 6.09 0.43 2.70
C VAL A 175 7.58 0.23 2.89
N ALA A 176 8.26 1.28 3.32
CA ALA A 176 9.69 1.24 3.62
C ALA A 176 9.93 1.28 5.15
N VAL A 177 10.77 0.37 5.64
CA VAL A 177 11.26 0.35 7.02
C VAL A 177 12.78 0.57 6.98
N VAL A 178 13.21 1.73 7.43
CA VAL A 178 14.62 2.15 7.40
C VAL A 178 15.24 2.16 8.79
N SER A 179 16.56 1.99 8.86
CA SER A 179 17.36 2.29 10.07
C SER A 179 17.36 3.80 10.31
N ASP A 180 16.79 4.21 11.44
CA ASP A 180 16.60 5.60 11.84
C ASP A 180 16.53 5.69 13.36
N SER A 181 16.40 6.91 13.88
CA SER A 181 16.25 7.17 15.32
C SER A 181 14.95 6.62 15.97
N SER A 182 14.03 6.00 15.24
CA SER A 182 12.83 5.35 15.81
C SER A 182 13.07 3.91 16.29
N TRP A 183 14.25 3.36 16.01
CA TRP A 183 14.64 2.05 16.53
C TRP A 183 14.98 2.13 18.00
N VAL A 184 14.72 1.04 18.70
CA VAL A 184 15.22 0.84 20.07
C VAL A 184 16.41 -0.12 20.04
N GLY A 185 17.34 0.07 20.98
CA GLY A 185 18.45 -0.86 21.12
C GLY A 185 19.08 -0.88 22.49
N THR A 186 19.87 -1.92 22.75
CA THR A 186 20.58 -2.12 24.01
C THR A 186 21.87 -2.91 23.78
N THR A 187 22.83 -2.78 24.68
CA THR A 187 24.01 -3.67 24.75
C THR A 187 23.79 -4.86 25.70
N ARG A 188 22.63 -4.92 26.39
CA ARG A 188 22.31 -5.97 27.36
C ARG A 188 21.47 -7.06 26.72
N TYR A 189 22.00 -8.27 26.66
CA TYR A 189 21.23 -9.42 26.20
C TYR A 189 20.02 -9.66 27.10
N SER A 190 18.86 -9.87 26.48
CA SER A 190 17.62 -10.28 27.14
C SER A 190 17.04 -11.48 26.39
N SER A 191 16.65 -12.54 27.10
CA SER A 191 16.08 -13.72 26.44
C SER A 191 14.77 -13.36 25.70
N GLY A 192 14.61 -13.86 24.47
CA GLY A 192 13.43 -13.58 23.63
C GLY A 192 13.34 -12.17 23.06
N TRP A 193 14.41 -11.37 23.09
CA TRP A 193 14.42 -9.97 22.64
C TRP A 193 13.92 -9.74 21.20
N ASN A 194 14.11 -10.73 20.33
CA ASN A 194 13.72 -10.78 18.92
C ASN A 194 12.25 -11.21 18.70
N GLN A 195 11.52 -11.57 19.76
CA GLN A 195 10.12 -12.00 19.68
C GLN A 195 9.15 -10.83 19.62
N LYS A 196 8.04 -11.01 18.90
CA LYS A 196 6.95 -10.02 18.78
C LYS A 196 6.40 -9.57 20.15
N ALA A 197 6.24 -10.50 21.08
CA ALA A 197 5.65 -10.23 22.40
C ALA A 197 6.63 -9.60 23.42
N PHE A 198 7.92 -9.50 23.12
CA PHE A 198 8.89 -8.97 24.06
C PHE A 198 8.68 -7.48 24.29
N ALA A 199 8.68 -7.05 25.54
CA ALA A 199 8.50 -5.65 25.94
C ALA A 199 9.86 -4.93 26.00
N ALA A 200 10.15 -4.09 25.02
CA ALA A 200 11.38 -3.30 24.94
C ALA A 200 11.30 -1.95 25.69
N GLY A 201 10.37 -1.79 26.65
CA GLY A 201 10.13 -0.52 27.33
C GLY A 201 11.32 0.00 28.16
N GLY A 202 12.31 -0.85 28.45
CA GLY A 202 13.56 -0.47 29.11
C GLY A 202 14.75 -0.28 28.16
N TRP A 203 14.53 -0.26 26.85
CA TRP A 203 15.57 -0.02 25.85
C TRP A 203 15.58 1.45 25.45
N ASP A 204 16.77 1.98 25.19
CA ASP A 204 16.94 3.36 24.74
C ASP A 204 16.70 3.47 23.23
N GLN A 205 16.32 4.67 22.80
CA GLN A 205 16.32 5.00 21.38
C GLN A 205 17.77 4.99 20.86
N VAL A 206 17.96 4.46 19.66
CA VAL A 206 19.25 4.50 18.99
C VAL A 206 19.62 5.92 18.56
N VAL A 207 20.89 6.15 18.26
CA VAL A 207 21.39 7.38 17.67
C VAL A 207 21.86 7.14 16.26
N GLU A 208 21.64 8.13 15.41
CA GLU A 208 22.25 8.15 14.08
C GLU A 208 23.73 8.49 14.22
N VAL A 209 24.58 7.67 13.59
CA VAL A 209 26.04 7.84 13.62
C VAL A 209 26.49 8.44 12.30
N PRO A 210 27.29 9.52 12.32
CA PRO A 210 27.84 10.08 11.10
C PRO A 210 28.83 9.09 10.47
N VAL A 211 28.55 8.71 9.22
CA VAL A 211 29.42 7.84 8.42
C VAL A 211 30.36 8.72 7.58
N PRO A 212 31.68 8.46 7.57
CA PRO A 212 32.62 9.20 6.73
C PRO A 212 32.21 9.18 5.25
N ASN A 213 32.29 10.34 4.61
CA ASN A 213 31.99 10.51 3.17
C ASN A 213 32.94 9.72 2.25
N THR A 214 33.99 9.08 2.78
CA THR A 214 34.89 8.18 2.04
C THR A 214 34.31 6.77 1.89
N LEU A 215 33.42 6.33 2.79
CA LEU A 215 32.78 5.04 2.71
C LEU A 215 31.70 5.06 1.61
N ARG A 216 31.66 3.99 0.81
CA ARG A 216 30.74 3.84 -0.33
C ARG A 216 30.01 2.51 -0.18
N PHE A 217 28.69 2.54 -0.27
CA PHE A 217 27.87 1.37 -0.01
C PHE A 217 27.23 0.95 -1.32
N GLY A 218 28.02 0.31 -2.19
CA GLY A 218 27.61 0.01 -3.57
C GLY A 218 26.24 -0.68 -3.70
N GLY A 219 25.86 -1.52 -2.72
CA GLY A 219 24.53 -2.13 -2.69
C GLY A 219 23.41 -1.12 -2.43
N PHE A 220 23.54 -0.22 -1.45
CA PHE A 220 22.55 0.85 -1.22
C PHE A 220 22.53 1.87 -2.37
N ASP A 221 23.71 2.24 -2.88
CA ASP A 221 23.84 3.18 -4.01
C ASP A 221 23.16 2.63 -5.28
N SER A 222 23.32 1.33 -5.56
CA SER A 222 22.67 0.64 -6.70
C SER A 222 21.14 0.61 -6.59
N LEU A 223 20.63 0.64 -5.37
CA LEU A 223 19.21 0.66 -5.06
C LEU A 223 18.67 2.09 -4.91
N GLN A 224 19.52 3.11 -5.05
CA GLN A 224 19.17 4.53 -4.87
C GLN A 224 18.54 4.84 -3.50
N VAL A 225 18.96 4.11 -2.46
CA VAL A 225 18.52 4.33 -1.07
C VAL A 225 19.71 4.72 -0.20
N ALA A 226 19.47 5.52 0.84
CA ALA A 226 20.53 5.97 1.76
C ALA A 226 20.05 5.91 3.22
N PRO A 227 19.79 4.71 3.78
CA PRO A 227 19.33 4.61 5.17
C PRO A 227 20.42 5.12 6.13
N PRO A 228 20.08 5.91 7.17
CA PRO A 228 21.01 6.33 8.21
C PRO A 228 21.72 5.14 8.89
N ALA A 229 22.96 5.35 9.32
CA ALA A 229 23.64 4.40 10.20
C ALA A 229 23.23 4.64 11.63
N ILE A 230 22.94 3.58 12.39
CA ILE A 230 22.45 3.69 13.77
C ILE A 230 23.29 2.88 14.75
N TRP A 231 23.42 3.41 15.98
CA TRP A 231 24.08 2.76 17.09
C TRP A 231 23.36 2.97 18.42
N VAL A 232 23.63 2.13 19.40
CA VAL A 232 23.05 2.21 20.74
C VAL A 232 23.75 3.28 21.58
N ARG A 233 22.99 4.05 22.38
CA ARG A 233 23.58 4.92 23.41
C ARG A 233 24.13 4.04 24.53
N ARG A 234 25.36 4.32 24.99
CA ARG A 234 26.01 3.54 26.06
C ARG A 234 25.24 3.71 27.37
N VAL A 235 24.72 2.62 27.92
CA VAL A 235 24.29 2.56 29.33
C VAL A 235 25.53 2.30 30.19
N VAL A 236 26.01 3.32 30.90
CA VAL A 236 27.10 3.17 31.87
C VAL A 236 26.58 2.32 33.05
N LEU A 237 27.35 1.31 33.46
CA LEU A 237 27.09 0.58 34.70
C LEU A 237 27.41 1.53 35.87
N ASP A 238 26.42 1.90 36.69
CA ASP A 238 26.72 2.30 38.05
C ASP A 238 27.47 1.13 38.69
N ALA A 239 28.75 1.35 38.96
CA ALA A 239 29.55 0.39 39.69
C ALA A 239 28.81 0.07 40.99
N ALA A 240 28.40 -1.19 41.14
CA ALA A 240 27.82 -1.69 42.36
C ALA A 240 28.68 -1.22 43.54
N SER A 241 28.03 -0.51 44.45
CA SER A 241 28.59 -0.12 45.74
C SER A 241 29.18 -1.38 46.40
N SER A 242 30.49 -1.53 46.32
CA SER A 242 31.23 -2.56 47.06
C SER A 242 31.27 -2.11 48.53
N GLY A 243 30.17 -2.36 49.22
CA GLY A 243 30.15 -2.43 50.68
C GLY A 243 31.05 -3.58 51.12
N GLY A 244 32.28 -3.25 51.49
CA GLY A 244 33.28 -4.20 51.96
C GLY A 244 34.26 -3.50 52.89
N VAL A 245 33.77 -3.20 54.10
CA VAL A 245 34.55 -2.67 55.22
C VAL A 245 35.72 -3.61 55.52
N ASN A 246 36.95 -3.09 55.52
CA ASN A 246 37.91 -3.42 56.57
C ASN A 246 38.87 -2.24 56.86
N PRO A 247 39.13 -1.95 58.14
CA PRO A 247 39.84 -0.75 58.59
C PRO A 247 41.33 -1.02 58.86
N LEU A 248 42.09 0.08 58.98
CA LEU A 248 43.47 0.23 59.49
C LEU A 248 44.59 0.10 58.44
N GLU A 249 45.18 1.25 58.09
CA GLU A 249 46.57 1.67 58.42
C GLU A 249 46.89 2.94 57.61
N MET A 250 46.78 4.12 58.22
CA MET A 250 47.84 4.88 58.90
C MET A 250 48.62 5.82 57.94
N ASN A 251 48.24 7.09 57.99
CA ASN A 251 48.99 8.33 57.78
C ASN A 251 50.13 8.37 56.74
N ASP A 252 49.99 9.26 55.76
CA ASP A 252 50.97 10.35 55.67
C ASP A 252 50.31 11.66 55.19
N LEU A 253 50.46 12.69 56.01
CA LEU A 253 49.95 14.05 55.86
C LEU A 253 51.13 14.91 55.44
N THR A 254 51.19 15.31 54.17
CA THR A 254 52.02 16.45 53.76
C THR A 254 51.13 17.54 53.19
N LEU A 255 50.93 18.55 54.04
CA LEU A 255 50.47 19.88 53.71
C LEU A 255 51.44 20.54 52.71
N THR A 256 50.93 20.94 51.55
CA THR A 256 51.43 22.14 50.86
C THR A 256 50.25 22.98 50.39
N ASP A 257 50.07 24.03 51.16
CA ASP A 257 49.36 25.28 50.91
C ASP A 257 49.97 26.01 49.70
N SER A 258 49.12 26.42 48.75
CA SER A 258 49.32 27.67 47.99
C SER A 258 48.08 28.00 47.16
N LEU A 259 47.30 28.92 47.73
CA LEU A 259 46.39 29.81 47.02
C LEU A 259 47.11 30.59 45.90
N SER A 260 46.54 30.62 44.71
CA SER A 260 46.70 31.76 43.80
C SER A 260 45.42 31.99 42.98
N GLU A 261 44.80 33.12 43.28
CA GLU A 261 43.71 33.80 42.56
C GLU A 261 44.13 34.32 41.18
N ASN A 262 43.09 34.53 40.35
CA ASN A 262 42.99 35.29 39.11
C ASN A 262 43.31 34.52 37.82
N THR A 263 42.30 34.33 36.96
CA THR A 263 41.80 35.38 36.04
C THR A 263 40.48 34.95 35.40
N ASP A 264 39.57 35.92 35.26
CA ASP A 264 38.43 35.90 34.36
C ASP A 264 38.83 35.43 32.95
N ASP A 265 38.13 34.42 32.42
CA ASP A 265 37.97 34.30 30.97
C ASP A 265 36.57 33.78 30.63
N LEU A 266 35.92 34.52 29.74
CA LEU A 266 34.57 34.29 29.24
C LEU A 266 34.65 33.25 28.11
N GLY A 267 34.21 32.03 28.40
CA GLY A 267 34.10 30.97 27.40
C GLY A 267 32.84 30.15 27.60
N ALA A 268 31.73 30.62 27.04
CA ALA A 268 30.56 29.78 26.81
C ALA A 268 30.90 28.80 25.67
N ASP A 269 31.48 27.65 26.00
CA ASP A 269 31.40 26.45 25.17
C ASP A 269 31.83 25.20 25.95
N SER A 270 31.18 24.08 25.64
CA SER A 270 31.49 22.70 26.11
C SER A 270 30.94 22.26 27.48
N LEU A 271 29.61 22.14 27.55
CA LEU A 271 28.91 21.16 28.41
C LEU A 271 29.10 19.71 27.90
N LEU A 272 30.32 19.32 27.50
CA LEU A 272 30.62 18.02 26.90
C LEU A 272 31.96 17.43 27.37
N ALA A 273 32.37 17.76 28.59
CA ALA A 273 33.58 17.22 29.19
C ALA A 273 33.39 16.93 30.68
N SER A 274 32.68 15.83 30.99
CA SER A 274 32.89 15.04 32.21
C SER A 274 31.93 13.84 32.26
N LEU A 275 32.14 12.90 31.34
CA LEU A 275 31.78 11.50 31.57
C LEU A 275 33.11 10.76 31.69
N GLU A 276 33.39 10.27 32.90
CA GLU A 276 34.58 9.48 33.20
C GLU A 276 34.75 8.37 32.16
N ALA A 277 35.82 8.47 31.39
CA ALA A 277 36.18 7.56 30.33
C ALA A 277 36.67 6.22 30.91
N GLY A 278 35.73 5.38 31.34
CA GLY A 278 35.98 3.95 31.38
C GLY A 278 36.24 3.49 29.95
N ALA A 279 37.46 3.04 29.66
CA ALA A 279 37.89 2.52 28.35
C ALA A 279 36.80 1.61 27.78
N GLU A 280 36.30 1.97 26.60
CA GLU A 280 35.26 1.20 25.94
C GLU A 280 35.86 -0.15 25.51
N PRO A 281 35.21 -1.29 25.79
CA PRO A 281 35.76 -2.58 25.41
C PRO A 281 35.88 -2.68 23.88
N ASP A 282 36.97 -3.27 23.39
CA ASP A 282 37.21 -3.46 21.96
C ASP A 282 36.06 -4.23 21.28
N THR A 283 35.48 -5.20 21.99
CA THR A 283 34.32 -5.96 21.53
C THR A 283 33.05 -5.53 22.24
N LEU A 284 32.01 -5.18 21.46
CA LEU A 284 30.68 -4.86 21.97
C LEU A 284 29.60 -5.51 21.11
N GLU A 285 28.59 -6.07 21.77
CA GLU A 285 27.40 -6.60 21.11
C GLU A 285 26.22 -5.69 21.40
N ALA A 286 25.45 -5.37 20.36
CA ALA A 286 24.27 -4.53 20.40
C ALA A 286 23.08 -5.26 19.79
N PHE A 287 21.91 -5.08 20.41
CA PHE A 287 20.65 -5.65 19.99
C PHE A 287 19.72 -4.52 19.57
N PHE A 288 19.22 -4.58 18.33
CA PHE A 288 18.37 -3.57 17.70
C PHE A 288 17.00 -4.16 17.42
N ARG A 289 15.94 -3.38 17.63
CA ARG A 289 14.58 -3.81 17.31
C ARG A 289 13.73 -2.67 16.78
N LYS A 290 12.91 -2.96 15.77
CA LYS A 290 11.83 -2.10 15.30
C LYS A 290 10.55 -2.90 15.11
N GLN A 291 9.46 -2.38 15.65
CA GLN A 291 8.12 -2.89 15.41
C GLN A 291 7.45 -2.02 14.34
N PHE A 292 6.73 -2.66 13.43
CA PHE A 292 5.99 -1.99 12.36
C PHE A 292 4.71 -2.75 12.05
N ASN A 293 3.70 -2.07 11.51
CA ASN A 293 2.41 -2.64 11.20
C ASN A 293 2.16 -2.59 9.69
N LEU A 294 1.62 -3.67 9.13
CA LEU A 294 1.26 -3.78 7.73
C LEU A 294 -0.26 -3.89 7.61
N SER A 295 -0.85 -3.04 6.77
CA SER A 295 -2.30 -3.00 6.54
C SER A 295 -2.85 -4.21 5.78
N SER A 296 -1.98 -5.04 5.19
CA SER A 296 -2.35 -6.21 4.40
C SER A 296 -1.14 -7.13 4.24
N LYS A 297 -1.36 -8.31 3.63
CA LYS A 297 -0.30 -9.27 3.35
C LYS A 297 0.70 -8.73 2.29
N PRO A 298 2.01 -8.76 2.55
CA PRO A 298 3.03 -8.46 1.54
C PRO A 298 3.05 -9.48 0.40
N ILE A 299 3.27 -8.99 -0.81
CA ILE A 299 3.36 -9.81 -2.03
C ILE A 299 4.75 -9.80 -2.66
N ASP A 300 5.56 -8.78 -2.37
CA ASP A 300 6.92 -8.64 -2.88
C ASP A 300 7.73 -7.70 -1.97
N GLY A 301 9.05 -7.68 -2.13
CA GLY A 301 9.94 -6.83 -1.34
C GLY A 301 11.41 -7.23 -1.37
N TRP A 302 12.23 -6.52 -0.61
CA TRP A 302 13.63 -6.84 -0.43
C TRP A 302 14.18 -6.17 0.83
N ILE A 303 15.28 -6.72 1.35
CA ILE A 303 16.03 -6.11 2.45
C ILE A 303 17.44 -5.84 1.95
N ALA A 304 17.95 -4.65 2.21
CA ALA A 304 19.37 -4.34 2.13
C ALA A 304 19.88 -4.03 3.53
N ILE A 305 20.93 -4.72 3.96
CA ILE A 305 21.49 -4.60 5.31
C ILE A 305 23.01 -4.57 5.27
N ALA A 306 23.60 -3.77 6.15
CA ALA A 306 25.02 -3.73 6.40
C ALA A 306 25.28 -3.49 7.91
N GLY A 307 26.26 -4.18 8.47
CA GLY A 307 26.61 -4.09 9.88
C GLY A 307 28.11 -4.12 10.09
N ASP A 308 28.59 -3.31 11.01
CA ASP A 308 30.01 -3.19 11.38
C ASP A 308 30.31 -4.00 12.65
N LYS A 309 30.87 -5.21 12.62
CA LYS A 309 31.38 -6.00 11.47
C LYS A 309 30.60 -7.28 11.21
N SER A 310 29.79 -7.69 12.18
CA SER A 310 29.01 -8.90 12.12
C SER A 310 27.58 -8.61 12.53
N TYR A 311 26.63 -9.30 11.91
CA TYR A 311 25.23 -9.11 12.24
C TYR A 311 24.45 -10.41 12.06
N ARG A 312 23.32 -10.53 12.75
CA ARG A 312 22.31 -11.56 12.53
C ARG A 312 20.94 -10.89 12.48
N LEU A 313 20.21 -11.15 11.40
CA LEU A 313 18.90 -10.58 11.13
C LEU A 313 17.81 -11.59 11.51
N TYR A 314 16.81 -11.09 12.22
CA TYR A 314 15.63 -11.83 12.63
C TYR A 314 14.37 -11.08 12.20
N ILE A 315 13.37 -11.82 11.72
CA ILE A 315 12.02 -11.31 11.47
C ILE A 315 11.05 -12.20 12.23
N ASN A 316 10.27 -11.61 13.14
CA ASN A 316 9.29 -12.32 13.96
C ASN A 316 9.88 -13.59 14.64
N ASP A 317 11.03 -13.46 15.31
CA ASP A 317 11.80 -14.55 15.97
C ASP A 317 12.52 -15.55 15.03
N VAL A 318 12.34 -15.43 13.71
CA VAL A 318 13.00 -16.34 12.76
C VAL A 318 14.31 -15.74 12.25
N TYR A 319 15.39 -16.51 12.35
CA TYR A 319 16.68 -16.16 11.76
C TYR A 319 16.60 -16.18 10.24
N ILE A 320 16.98 -15.06 9.60
CA ILE A 320 16.92 -14.89 8.14
C ILE A 320 18.29 -15.08 7.51
N THR A 321 19.25 -14.25 7.93
CA THR A 321 20.64 -14.29 7.46
C THR A 321 21.55 -13.65 8.50
N GLY A 322 22.84 -13.80 8.31
CA GLY A 322 23.85 -13.22 9.18
C GLY A 322 25.23 -13.34 8.58
N LYS A 323 26.08 -12.40 8.97
CA LYS A 323 27.48 -12.35 8.56
C LYS A 323 28.34 -12.35 9.81
N GLU A 324 29.26 -13.29 9.89
CA GLU A 324 30.13 -13.46 11.06
C GLU A 324 31.28 -12.45 11.10
N SER A 325 31.68 -11.89 9.94
CA SER A 325 32.63 -10.78 9.84
C SER A 325 32.66 -10.21 8.43
N GLY A 326 32.88 -8.90 8.31
CA GLY A 326 33.38 -8.25 7.10
C GLY A 326 33.31 -6.73 7.18
N PRO A 327 33.64 -6.04 6.08
CA PRO A 327 33.63 -4.57 6.05
C PRO A 327 32.20 -4.03 6.15
N PHE A 328 32.05 -2.87 6.79
CA PHE A 328 30.76 -2.20 6.96
C PHE A 328 30.13 -1.80 5.62
N GLU A 329 30.94 -1.51 4.61
CA GLU A 329 30.49 -1.12 3.26
C GLU A 329 29.82 -2.25 2.48
N GLN A 330 30.02 -3.50 2.91
CA GLN A 330 29.45 -4.66 2.24
C GLN A 330 27.97 -4.81 2.61
N VAL A 331 27.12 -4.36 1.71
CA VAL A 331 25.66 -4.49 1.78
C VAL A 331 25.23 -5.84 1.25
N GLU A 332 24.43 -6.56 2.03
CA GLU A 332 23.76 -7.79 1.61
C GLU A 332 22.33 -7.46 1.18
N LYS A 333 21.94 -7.92 -0.02
CA LYS A 333 20.57 -7.82 -0.52
C LYS A 333 19.88 -9.18 -0.39
N ILE A 334 18.77 -9.19 0.34
CA ILE A 334 17.95 -10.37 0.62
C ILE A 334 16.66 -10.25 -0.19
N SER A 335 16.33 -11.27 -0.98
CA SER A 335 15.10 -11.31 -1.79
C SER A 335 13.87 -11.64 -0.94
N PHE A 336 12.70 -11.16 -1.36
CA PHE A 336 11.43 -11.44 -0.69
C PHE A 336 11.21 -12.93 -0.41
N ALA A 337 11.49 -13.80 -1.38
CA ALA A 337 11.32 -15.25 -1.26
C ALA A 337 12.04 -15.86 -0.04
N THR A 338 13.09 -15.21 0.48
CA THR A 338 13.84 -15.68 1.65
C THR A 338 13.08 -15.44 2.96
N PHE A 339 12.22 -14.41 3.02
CA PHE A 339 11.53 -14.00 4.25
C PHE A 339 10.01 -13.85 4.12
N ALA A 340 9.44 -14.18 2.95
CA ALA A 340 8.02 -14.04 2.65
C ALA A 340 7.12 -14.76 3.65
N ASP A 341 7.51 -15.95 4.11
CA ASP A 341 6.73 -16.75 5.06
C ASP A 341 6.76 -16.21 6.50
N PHE A 342 7.71 -15.34 6.81
CA PHE A 342 7.92 -14.82 8.17
C PHE A 342 7.33 -13.43 8.37
N ILE A 343 6.94 -12.76 7.29
CA ILE A 343 6.26 -11.46 7.35
C ILE A 343 4.77 -11.62 7.07
N ARG A 344 3.94 -10.95 7.85
CA ARG A 344 2.47 -11.11 7.78
C ARG A 344 1.74 -9.79 7.89
N GLU A 345 0.46 -9.81 7.57
CA GLU A 345 -0.43 -8.70 7.90
C GLU A 345 -0.46 -8.41 9.41
N GLY A 346 -0.64 -7.13 9.77
CA GLY A 346 -0.64 -6.65 11.15
C GLY A 346 0.77 -6.36 11.69
N ASP A 347 0.97 -6.53 13.00
CA ASP A 347 2.25 -6.18 13.62
C ASP A 347 3.34 -7.20 13.32
N ASN A 348 4.49 -6.69 12.91
CA ASN A 348 5.74 -7.39 12.65
C ASN A 348 6.87 -6.78 13.46
N VAL A 349 7.89 -7.58 13.70
CA VAL A 349 9.13 -7.15 14.35
C VAL A 349 10.31 -7.54 13.48
N ILE A 350 11.19 -6.56 13.26
CA ILE A 350 12.54 -6.79 12.74
C ILE A 350 13.55 -6.57 13.86
N ALA A 351 14.48 -7.50 13.99
CA ALA A 351 15.45 -7.53 15.07
C ALA A 351 16.85 -7.85 14.50
N VAL A 352 17.87 -7.14 14.97
CA VAL A 352 19.25 -7.34 14.52
C VAL A 352 20.18 -7.41 15.72
N SER A 353 20.95 -8.48 15.84
CA SER A 353 22.10 -8.50 16.75
C SER A 353 23.34 -8.14 15.96
N LEU A 354 24.12 -7.18 16.43
CA LEU A 354 25.33 -6.73 15.78
C LEU A 354 26.48 -6.84 16.77
N LYS A 355 27.60 -7.40 16.32
CA LYS A 355 28.82 -7.50 17.12
C LYS A 355 29.98 -6.83 16.40
N ASP A 356 30.55 -5.87 17.10
CA ASP A 356 31.69 -5.06 16.70
C ASP A 356 32.91 -5.52 17.53
N PHE A 357 34.07 -5.66 16.90
CA PHE A 357 35.27 -6.26 17.48
C PHE A 357 36.50 -5.34 17.49
N ASP A 358 36.44 -4.13 16.91
CA ASP A 358 37.60 -3.25 16.72
C ASP A 358 37.53 -1.91 17.46
N GLY A 359 36.57 -1.79 18.38
CA GLY A 359 36.40 -0.60 19.21
C GLY A 359 35.94 0.63 18.41
N PRO A 360 35.91 1.82 19.04
CA PRO A 360 35.46 3.05 18.39
C PRO A 360 36.36 3.49 17.21
N PRO A 361 35.82 4.13 16.16
CA PRO A 361 34.41 4.52 15.99
C PRO A 361 33.51 3.37 15.53
N ARG A 362 32.32 3.28 16.12
CA ARG A 362 31.34 2.24 15.79
C ARG A 362 30.32 2.77 14.81
N TYR A 363 30.32 2.28 13.57
CA TYR A 363 29.37 2.76 12.57
C TYR A 363 28.01 2.05 12.63
N GLY A 364 27.97 0.87 13.23
CA GLY A 364 26.72 0.22 13.59
C GLY A 364 25.94 -0.41 12.45
N LEU A 365 24.63 -0.20 12.44
CA LEU A 365 23.68 -0.87 11.53
C LEU A 365 23.15 0.11 10.48
N ARG A 366 23.13 -0.32 9.22
CA ARG A 366 22.34 0.30 8.14
C ARG A 366 21.38 -0.72 7.56
N MET A 367 20.12 -0.37 7.45
CA MET A 367 19.10 -1.28 6.94
C MET A 367 18.01 -0.53 6.18
N HIS A 368 17.57 -1.12 5.08
CA HIS A 368 16.38 -0.72 4.34
C HIS A 368 15.58 -1.97 3.99
N LEU A 369 14.34 -2.03 4.45
CA LEU A 369 13.36 -3.04 4.04
C LEU A 369 12.31 -2.34 3.21
N ASP A 370 12.10 -2.82 1.99
CA ASP A 370 11.06 -2.35 1.07
C ASP A 370 10.04 -3.47 0.87
N LEU A 371 8.76 -3.13 1.00
CA LEU A 371 7.64 -4.08 0.89
C LEU A 371 6.57 -3.52 -0.02
N LYS A 372 6.04 -4.40 -0.87
CA LYS A 372 4.86 -4.14 -1.69
C LYS A 372 3.67 -4.89 -1.12
N LEU A 373 2.64 -4.13 -0.79
CA LEU A 373 1.39 -4.61 -0.23
C LEU A 373 0.30 -4.56 -1.30
N LEU A 374 -0.55 -5.58 -1.33
CA LEU A 374 -1.87 -5.42 -1.98
C LEU A 374 -2.70 -4.42 -1.16
N PRO A 375 -3.54 -3.59 -1.78
CA PRO A 375 -4.52 -2.83 -1.03
C PRO A 375 -5.40 -3.77 -0.18
N GLY A 376 -5.51 -3.51 1.13
CA GLY A 376 -6.15 -4.41 2.10
C GLY A 376 -7.64 -4.63 1.84
N GLU A 377 -8.40 -3.56 1.66
CA GLU A 377 -9.74 -3.63 1.10
C GLU A 377 -9.82 -2.83 -0.20
N ILE A 378 -10.34 -3.47 -1.25
CA ILE A 378 -10.72 -2.77 -2.49
C ILE A 378 -11.68 -1.63 -2.14
N SER A 379 -12.53 -1.82 -1.12
CA SER A 379 -13.42 -0.81 -0.54
C SER A 379 -12.69 0.39 0.06
N GLU A 380 -11.65 0.21 0.88
CA GLU A 380 -10.81 1.30 1.39
C GLU A 380 -10.05 2.02 0.28
N THR A 381 -9.65 1.27 -0.77
CA THR A 381 -9.00 1.86 -1.94
C THR A 381 -10.00 2.72 -2.72
N ILE A 382 -11.20 2.20 -2.97
CA ILE A 382 -12.34 2.92 -3.57
C ILE A 382 -12.71 4.14 -2.71
N GLU A 383 -12.74 4.04 -1.38
CA GLU A 383 -13.05 5.14 -0.48
C GLU A 383 -11.93 6.18 -0.43
N SER A 384 -10.66 5.77 -0.42
CA SER A 384 -9.53 6.70 -0.53
C SER A 384 -9.53 7.43 -1.87
N ILE A 385 -9.93 6.74 -2.95
CA ILE A 385 -10.07 7.31 -4.29
C ILE A 385 -11.26 8.27 -4.32
N ARG A 386 -12.42 7.90 -3.75
CA ARG A 386 -13.60 8.78 -3.62
C ARG A 386 -13.30 10.02 -2.76
N SER A 387 -12.59 9.85 -1.65
CA SER A 387 -12.14 10.96 -0.81
C SER A 387 -11.17 11.89 -1.55
N LYS A 388 -10.30 11.34 -2.41
CA LYS A 388 -9.46 12.15 -3.30
C LYS A 388 -10.30 12.88 -4.36
N MET A 389 -11.34 12.26 -4.92
CA MET A 389 -12.26 12.94 -5.84
C MET A 389 -13.01 14.11 -5.22
N ASP A 390 -13.43 13.98 -3.95
CA ASP A 390 -14.10 15.06 -3.24
C ASP A 390 -13.14 16.22 -2.91
N GLN A 391 -11.85 15.93 -2.74
CA GLN A 391 -10.78 16.92 -2.59
C GLN A 391 -10.37 17.55 -3.93
N ASP A 392 -10.36 16.77 -5.01
CA ASP A 392 -10.03 17.17 -6.39
C ASP A 392 -11.25 17.66 -7.17
N ARG A 393 -12.39 17.89 -6.51
CA ARG A 393 -13.50 18.68 -7.07
C ARG A 393 -12.99 20.11 -7.29
N VAL A 394 -12.31 20.30 -8.40
CA VAL A 394 -12.05 21.60 -8.99
C VAL A 394 -13.41 22.23 -9.17
N ASP A 395 -13.64 23.27 -8.37
CA ASP A 395 -14.86 24.06 -8.40
C ASP A 395 -15.19 24.36 -9.88
N PRO A 396 -16.36 23.95 -10.40
CA PRO A 396 -16.73 24.21 -11.77
C PRO A 396 -16.72 25.71 -12.13
N GLN A 397 -16.75 26.61 -11.13
CA GLN A 397 -16.50 28.04 -11.30
C GLN A 397 -15.04 28.33 -11.65
N ILE A 398 -14.06 27.66 -11.02
CA ILE A 398 -12.61 27.82 -11.27
C ILE A 398 -12.26 27.31 -12.67
N LEU A 399 -12.80 26.15 -13.10
CA LEU A 399 -12.65 25.66 -14.47
C LEU A 399 -13.28 26.60 -15.50
N LYS A 400 -14.49 27.14 -15.25
CA LYS A 400 -15.07 28.18 -16.11
C LYS A 400 -14.17 29.41 -16.19
N LYS A 401 -13.58 29.84 -15.07
CA LYS A 401 -12.70 31.00 -15.00
C LYS A 401 -11.39 30.78 -15.76
N SER A 402 -10.77 29.59 -15.64
CA SER A 402 -9.56 29.26 -16.41
C SER A 402 -9.86 29.11 -17.90
N THR A 403 -11.02 28.57 -18.28
CA THR A 403 -11.44 28.44 -19.68
C THR A 403 -11.72 29.81 -20.31
N ILE A 404 -12.29 30.76 -19.55
CA ILE A 404 -12.49 32.15 -19.98
C ILE A 404 -11.15 32.89 -20.09
N LEU A 405 -10.24 32.71 -19.13
CA LEU A 405 -8.90 33.30 -19.16
C LEU A 405 -8.05 32.78 -20.32
N ASN A 406 -8.12 31.49 -20.64
CA ASN A 406 -7.41 30.90 -21.78
C ASN A 406 -8.03 31.26 -23.13
N LYS A 407 -9.37 31.41 -23.23
CA LYS A 407 -10.02 31.97 -24.43
C LYS A 407 -9.59 33.41 -24.70
N ASN A 408 -9.35 34.20 -23.66
CA ASN A 408 -8.91 35.59 -23.78
C ASN A 408 -7.39 35.73 -23.98
N ARG A 409 -6.62 34.65 -23.92
CA ARG A 409 -5.17 34.66 -24.15
C ARG A 409 -4.77 34.39 -25.60
N ILE A 410 -5.74 34.09 -26.47
CA ILE A 410 -5.55 34.00 -27.93
C ILE A 410 -6.13 35.26 -28.60
N VAL A 411 -5.73 36.44 -28.13
CA VAL A 411 -5.69 37.68 -28.94
C VAL A 411 -4.63 38.58 -28.30
N GLU A 412 -3.37 38.44 -28.72
CA GLU A 412 -2.43 39.52 -29.02
C GLU A 412 -1.27 38.97 -29.86
#